data_AF-A0A5C6A3M1-F1
#
_entry.id   AF-A0A5C6A3M1-F1
#
_cell.length_a   1.000
_cell.length_b   1.000
_cell.length_c   1.000
_cell.angle_alpha   90.00
_cell.angle_beta   90.00
_cell.angle_gamma   90.00
#
_symmetry.space_group_name_H-M   'P 1'
#
loop_
_entity.id
_entity.type
_entity.pdbx_description
1 polymer ?
#
loop_
_entity_poly.entity_id
_entity_poly.type
_entity_poly.pdbx_seq_one_letter_code
_entity_poly.pdbx_strand_id
1 'polypeptide(L)'
;MKKITVENYTQDKYYDKVVRAMAVVLDKQGYVSPIDVMVQMQKLTPKQVEDWRFARIAYLERVTAGGLGAVNRILRLMGFHAHDLNLIPSQTAYRKWGKGKKITLRFSKSGEPKLEAAWSRHYVCPKRTRQLKQKSSTDNVSDEASVATSQ
;
A
#
# COMPACT_ATOMS: atom_id res chain seq x y z
N MET A 1 -9.86 10.72 21.85
CA MET A 1 -10.15 10.65 20.39
C MET A 1 -11.45 9.88 20.20
N LYS A 2 -12.39 10.36 19.35
CA LYS A 2 -13.66 9.67 19.09
C LYS A 2 -13.44 8.32 18.39
N LYS A 3 -14.23 7.30 18.73
CA LYS A 3 -14.21 6.00 18.06
C LYS A 3 -14.67 6.17 16.60
N ILE A 4 -13.94 5.58 15.66
CA ILE A 4 -14.36 5.55 14.25
C ILE A 4 -15.45 4.48 14.09
N THR A 5 -16.56 4.87 13.50
CA THR A 5 -17.67 4.00 13.10
C THR A 5 -18.03 4.25 11.64
N VAL A 6 -18.92 3.42 11.10
CA VAL A 6 -19.44 3.58 9.73
C VAL A 6 -20.16 4.93 9.57
N GLU A 7 -20.78 5.48 10.63
CA GLU A 7 -21.50 6.75 10.52
C GLU A 7 -20.59 7.99 10.52
N ASN A 8 -19.34 7.88 10.99
CA ASN A 8 -18.51 9.07 11.28
C ASN A 8 -17.08 9.04 10.74
N TYR A 9 -16.67 7.99 10.01
CA TYR A 9 -15.29 7.85 9.55
C TYR A 9 -14.83 9.00 8.63
N THR A 10 -15.75 9.60 7.87
CA THR A 10 -15.48 10.74 6.98
C THR A 10 -15.13 12.02 7.73
N GLN A 11 -15.54 12.15 9.00
CA GLN A 11 -15.27 13.32 9.84
C GLN A 11 -13.91 13.24 10.54
N ASP A 12 -13.14 12.16 10.33
CA ASP A 12 -11.86 12.02 10.98
C ASP A 12 -10.81 12.98 10.42
N LYS A 13 -9.96 13.53 11.30
CA LYS A 13 -8.87 14.43 10.91
C LYS A 13 -7.88 13.84 9.89
N TYR A 14 -7.78 12.51 9.78
CA TYR A 14 -6.94 11.87 8.78
C TYR A 14 -7.66 11.54 7.48
N TYR A 15 -8.99 11.61 7.42
CA TYR A 15 -9.80 11.08 6.31
C TYR A 15 -9.40 11.68 4.96
N ASP A 16 -9.42 13.01 4.82
CA ASP A 16 -9.07 13.66 3.56
C ASP A 16 -7.67 13.31 3.06
N LYS A 17 -6.71 13.19 3.99
CA LYS A 17 -5.33 12.82 3.63
C LYS A 17 -5.24 11.36 3.19
N VAL A 18 -6.00 10.47 3.84
CA VAL A 18 -6.08 9.05 3.46
C VAL A 18 -6.70 8.89 2.08
N VAL A 19 -7.86 9.51 1.82
CA VAL A 19 -8.55 9.42 0.53
C VAL A 19 -7.67 9.93 -0.61
N ARG A 20 -7.05 11.12 -0.44
CA ARG A 20 -6.12 11.66 -1.44
C ARG A 20 -4.93 10.73 -1.68
N ALA A 21 -4.34 10.18 -0.62
CA ALA A 21 -3.22 9.25 -0.75
C ALA A 21 -3.62 7.95 -1.47
N MET A 22 -4.78 7.38 -1.12
CA MET A 22 -5.32 6.19 -1.77
C MET A 22 -5.59 6.44 -3.26
N ALA A 23 -6.16 7.58 -3.63
CA ALA A 23 -6.43 7.94 -5.01
C ALA A 23 -5.13 8.00 -5.84
N VAL A 24 -4.08 8.66 -5.34
CA VAL A 24 -2.78 8.73 -6.01
C VAL A 24 -2.16 7.35 -6.19
N VAL A 25 -2.21 6.50 -5.16
CA VAL A 25 -1.67 5.14 -5.21
C VAL A 25 -2.46 4.27 -6.19
N LEU A 26 -3.80 4.33 -6.15
CA LEU A 26 -4.68 3.60 -7.07
C LEU A 26 -4.41 3.97 -8.53
N ASP A 27 -4.29 5.26 -8.82
CA ASP A 27 -4.05 5.73 -10.17
C ASP A 27 -2.73 5.18 -10.72
N LYS A 28 -1.68 5.18 -9.89
CA LYS A 28 -0.34 4.71 -10.26
C LYS A 28 -0.24 3.22 -10.54
N GLN A 29 -0.81 2.36 -9.69
CA GLN A 29 -0.54 0.90 -9.73
C GLN A 29 -1.80 0.01 -9.73
N GLY A 30 -2.99 0.58 -9.60
CA GLY A 30 -4.27 -0.14 -9.63
C GLY A 30 -4.63 -0.92 -8.36
N TYR A 31 -3.82 -0.81 -7.31
CA TYR A 31 -4.11 -1.36 -5.98
C TYR A 31 -3.47 -0.47 -4.91
N VAL A 32 -3.96 -0.56 -3.67
CA VAL A 32 -3.43 0.19 -2.53
C VAL A 32 -2.91 -0.78 -1.48
N SER A 33 -1.69 -0.53 -0.98
CA SER A 33 -1.22 -1.13 0.27
C SER A 33 -1.11 -0.08 1.39
N PRO A 34 -1.25 -0.48 2.66
CA PRO A 34 -1.00 0.42 3.79
C PRO A 34 0.38 1.06 3.78
N ILE A 35 1.41 0.35 3.30
CA ILE A 35 2.76 0.90 3.20
C ILE A 35 2.77 2.06 2.20
N ASP A 36 2.18 1.89 1.03
CA ASP A 36 2.15 2.94 -0.01
C ASP A 36 1.39 4.17 0.47
N VAL A 37 0.27 3.99 1.18
CA VAL A 37 -0.48 5.10 1.78
C VAL A 37 0.35 5.83 2.83
N MET A 38 1.05 5.09 3.70
CA MET A 38 1.92 5.70 4.71
C MET A 38 3.08 6.47 4.08
N VAL A 39 3.66 5.96 2.98
CA VAL A 39 4.68 6.69 2.21
C VAL A 39 4.10 7.94 1.57
N GLN A 40 2.93 7.84 0.92
CA GLN A 40 2.26 8.97 0.28
C GLN A 40 1.84 10.04 1.29
N MET A 41 1.49 9.65 2.52
CA MET A 41 1.21 10.55 3.64
C MET A 41 2.46 11.03 4.38
N GLN A 42 3.67 10.70 3.89
CA GLN A 42 4.97 11.06 4.48
C GLN A 42 5.13 10.58 5.93
N LYS A 43 4.44 9.49 6.29
CA LYS A 43 4.59 8.81 7.59
C LYS A 43 5.70 7.77 7.59
N LEU A 44 6.06 7.29 6.40
CA LEU A 44 7.20 6.44 6.12
C LEU A 44 7.99 7.06 4.96
N THR A 45 9.30 6.85 4.97
CA THR A 45 10.14 7.15 3.81
C THR A 45 10.41 5.88 3.00
N PRO A 46 10.68 5.99 1.68
CA PRO A 46 11.08 4.83 0.88
C PRO A 46 12.26 4.07 1.48
N LYS A 47 13.26 4.81 2.01
CA LYS A 47 14.42 4.23 2.69
C LYS A 47 14.03 3.41 3.93
N GLN A 48 13.10 3.89 4.75
CA GLN A 48 12.61 3.13 5.91
C GLN A 48 11.89 1.84 5.49
N VAL A 49 11.11 1.91 4.42
CA VAL A 49 10.44 0.71 3.86
C VAL A 49 11.50 -0.28 3.36
N GLU A 50 12.51 0.20 2.65
CA GLU A 50 13.63 -0.63 2.17
C GLU A 50 14.40 -1.27 3.33
N ASP A 51 14.81 -0.48 4.33
CA ASP A 51 15.52 -0.98 5.50
C ASP A 51 14.70 -2.05 6.25
N TRP A 52 13.38 -1.85 6.35
CA TRP A 52 12.46 -2.86 6.88
C TRP A 52 12.36 -4.09 5.97
N ARG A 53 12.29 -3.93 4.65
CA ARG A 53 12.29 -5.04 3.68
C ARG A 53 13.54 -5.90 3.77
N PHE A 54 14.68 -5.31 4.09
CA PHE A 54 15.93 -6.05 4.38
C PHE A 54 16.05 -6.55 5.82
N ALA A 55 15.00 -6.41 6.64
CA ALA A 55 14.97 -6.76 8.06
C ALA A 55 16.04 -6.04 8.91
N ARG A 56 16.50 -4.85 8.50
CA ARG A 56 17.32 -3.97 9.33
C ARG A 56 16.48 -3.30 10.42
N ILE A 57 15.18 -3.15 10.15
CA ILE A 57 14.18 -2.68 11.12
C ILE A 57 13.31 -3.87 11.52
N ALA A 58 13.23 -4.14 12.83
CA ALA A 58 12.52 -5.32 13.35
C ALA A 58 11.01 -5.30 13.08
N TYR A 59 10.38 -4.12 13.13
CA TYR A 59 8.95 -3.93 12.86
C TYR A 59 8.68 -2.51 12.34
N LEU A 60 7.83 -2.38 11.32
CA LEU A 60 7.64 -1.14 10.55
C LEU A 60 7.02 0.00 11.38
N GLU A 61 6.13 -0.34 12.31
CA GLU A 61 5.48 0.60 13.24
C GLU A 61 6.50 1.43 14.02
N ARG A 62 7.70 0.87 14.32
CA ARG A 62 8.77 1.57 15.07
C ARG A 62 9.18 2.88 14.44
N VAL A 63 9.20 2.93 13.12
CA VAL A 63 9.69 4.07 12.33
C VAL A 63 8.55 4.86 11.69
N THR A 64 7.30 4.44 11.91
CA THR A 64 6.14 5.11 11.34
C THR A 64 5.76 6.34 12.17
N ALA A 65 5.71 7.51 11.54
CA ALA A 65 5.40 8.76 12.23
C ALA A 65 3.95 8.79 12.76
N GLY A 66 3.79 9.23 14.02
CA GLY A 66 2.50 9.35 14.71
C GLY A 66 2.10 8.13 15.57
N GLY A 67 2.93 7.08 15.60
CA GLY A 67 2.78 5.92 16.48
C GLY A 67 1.59 5.02 16.16
N LEU A 68 1.43 3.97 16.98
CA LEU A 68 0.41 2.92 16.78
C LEU A 68 -1.02 3.46 16.70
N GLY A 69 -1.35 4.46 17.52
CA GLY A 69 -2.69 5.05 17.55
C GLY A 69 -3.09 5.70 16.22
N ALA A 70 -2.17 6.47 15.61
CA ALA A 70 -2.42 7.09 14.31
C ALA A 70 -2.47 6.04 13.18
N VAL A 71 -1.56 5.06 13.24
CA VAL A 71 -1.52 3.95 12.28
C VAL A 71 -2.84 3.17 12.27
N ASN A 72 -3.29 2.70 13.44
CA ASN A 72 -4.52 1.92 13.55
C ASN A 72 -5.73 2.71 13.07
N ARG A 73 -5.72 4.03 13.29
CA ARG A 73 -6.76 4.93 12.83
C ARG A 73 -6.77 5.02 11.31
N ILE A 74 -5.62 5.20 10.67
CA ILE A 74 -5.47 5.23 9.21
C ILE A 74 -5.88 3.90 8.59
N LEU A 75 -5.42 2.76 9.12
CA LEU A 75 -5.78 1.43 8.62
C LEU A 75 -7.30 1.21 8.61
N ARG A 76 -8.01 1.70 9.63
CA ARG A 76 -9.49 1.64 9.68
C ARG A 76 -10.14 2.52 8.63
N LEU A 77 -9.68 3.77 8.49
CA LEU A 77 -10.20 4.69 7.46
C LEU A 77 -10.01 4.12 6.06
N MET A 78 -8.84 3.53 5.79
CA MET A 78 -8.59 2.84 4.52
C MET A 78 -9.60 1.71 4.28
N GLY A 79 -9.92 0.92 5.31
CA GLY A 79 -10.89 -0.16 5.21
C GLY A 79 -12.31 0.31 4.87
N PHE A 80 -12.79 1.36 5.55
CA PHE A 80 -14.10 1.95 5.24
C PHE A 80 -14.14 2.54 3.83
N HIS A 81 -13.13 3.34 3.48
CA HIS A 81 -13.11 3.97 2.17
C HIS A 81 -12.93 2.96 1.02
N ALA A 82 -12.14 1.90 1.23
CA ALA A 82 -12.00 0.82 0.25
C ALA A 82 -13.30 0.06 0.03
N HIS A 83 -14.12 -0.09 1.07
CA HIS A 83 -15.45 -0.67 0.96
C HIS A 83 -16.37 0.21 0.10
N ASP A 84 -16.39 1.52 0.32
CA ASP A 84 -17.21 2.45 -0.50
C ASP A 84 -16.83 2.42 -1.98
N LEU A 85 -15.53 2.26 -2.25
CA LEU A 85 -14.98 2.14 -3.60
C LEU A 85 -15.13 0.73 -4.20
N ASN A 86 -15.75 -0.21 -3.47
CA ASN A 86 -15.90 -1.62 -3.87
C ASN A 86 -14.56 -2.28 -4.27
N LEU A 87 -13.49 -1.94 -3.55
CA LEU A 87 -12.17 -2.55 -3.77
C LEU A 87 -12.12 -3.96 -3.18
N ILE A 88 -11.39 -4.85 -3.84
CA ILE A 88 -11.27 -6.24 -3.41
C ILE A 88 -10.11 -6.35 -2.40
N PRO A 89 -10.37 -6.78 -1.15
CA PRO A 89 -9.30 -7.01 -0.18
C PRO A 89 -8.51 -8.26 -0.57
N SER A 90 -7.17 -8.16 -0.51
CA SER A 90 -6.25 -9.28 -0.73
C SER A 90 -5.17 -9.26 0.34
N GLN A 91 -4.85 -10.41 0.93
CA GLN A 91 -3.79 -10.51 1.91
C GLN A 91 -2.44 -10.74 1.23
N THR A 92 -1.44 -9.94 1.60
CA THR A 92 -0.10 -10.03 1.03
C THR A 92 0.91 -10.43 2.11
N ALA A 93 1.61 -11.54 1.90
CA ALA A 93 2.68 -11.96 2.78
C ALA A 93 3.96 -11.16 2.54
N TYR A 94 4.50 -10.54 3.58
CA TYR A 94 5.74 -9.77 3.50
C TYR A 94 6.91 -10.62 4.00
N ARG A 95 7.80 -10.98 3.07
CA ARG A 95 9.05 -11.69 3.37
C ARG A 95 10.23 -10.76 3.17
N LYS A 96 11.28 -10.98 3.95
CA LYS A 96 12.55 -10.27 3.82
C LYS A 96 13.09 -10.41 2.39
N TRP A 97 13.63 -9.32 1.86
CA TRP A 97 14.36 -9.28 0.60
C TRP A 97 15.79 -9.82 0.71
N GLY A 98 16.33 -10.30 -0.41
CA GLY A 98 17.69 -10.81 -0.54
C GLY A 98 17.82 -12.32 -0.36
N LYS A 99 19.07 -12.79 -0.40
CA LYS A 99 19.41 -14.21 -0.27
C LYS A 99 19.48 -14.63 1.21
N GLY A 100 19.22 -15.90 1.49
CA GLY A 100 19.34 -16.49 2.83
C GLY A 100 18.01 -16.93 3.44
N LYS A 101 17.96 -16.99 4.79
CA LYS A 101 16.80 -17.49 5.53
C LYS A 101 15.54 -16.67 5.20
N LYS A 102 14.46 -17.37 4.85
CA LYS A 102 13.14 -16.76 4.63
C LYS A 102 12.57 -16.29 5.97
N ILE A 103 12.67 -14.99 6.22
CA ILE A 103 12.13 -14.34 7.42
C ILE A 103 10.82 -13.62 7.05
N THR A 104 9.75 -13.92 7.77
CA THR A 104 8.49 -13.14 7.70
C THR A 104 8.69 -11.83 8.43
N LEU A 105 8.40 -10.72 7.75
CA LEU A 105 8.50 -9.39 8.34
C LEU A 105 7.29 -9.12 9.23
N ARG A 106 7.51 -8.36 10.30
CA ARG A 106 6.45 -7.92 11.21
C ARG A 106 6.17 -6.45 11.01
N PHE A 107 4.93 -6.05 11.21
CA PHE A 107 4.52 -4.65 11.13
C PHE A 107 4.54 -3.98 12.50
N SER A 108 4.09 -4.67 13.54
CA SER A 108 3.89 -4.12 14.88
C SER A 108 4.83 -4.73 15.91
N LYS A 109 4.99 -4.02 17.05
CA LYS A 109 5.75 -4.55 18.19
C LYS A 109 5.04 -5.75 18.82
N SER A 110 3.71 -5.70 18.94
CA SER A 110 2.90 -6.74 19.57
C SER A 110 2.78 -8.00 18.71
N GLY A 111 2.89 -7.86 17.38
CA GLY A 111 2.64 -8.96 16.46
C GLY A 111 1.19 -9.46 16.50
N GLU A 112 0.24 -8.62 16.93
CA GLU A 112 -1.16 -9.02 17.06
C GLU A 112 -1.73 -9.42 15.69
N PRO A 113 -2.29 -10.64 15.52
CA PRO A 113 -2.70 -11.14 14.21
C PRO A 113 -3.67 -10.23 13.46
N LYS A 114 -4.60 -9.57 14.16
CA LYS A 114 -5.57 -8.64 13.55
C LYS A 114 -4.88 -7.39 13.00
N LEU A 115 -3.89 -6.88 13.72
CA LEU A 115 -3.12 -5.71 13.33
C LEU A 115 -2.19 -6.03 12.16
N GLU A 116 -1.46 -7.15 12.25
CA GLU A 116 -0.60 -7.63 11.16
C GLU A 116 -1.43 -7.87 9.88
N ALA A 117 -2.62 -8.45 10.00
CA ALA A 117 -3.55 -8.65 8.89
C ALA A 117 -4.12 -7.34 8.32
N ALA A 118 -4.22 -6.26 9.11
CA ALA A 118 -4.64 -4.96 8.63
C ALA A 118 -3.52 -4.25 7.85
N TRP A 119 -2.28 -4.37 8.31
CA TRP A 119 -1.10 -3.85 7.61
C TRP A 119 -0.79 -4.57 6.30
N SER A 120 -1.02 -5.89 6.26
CA SER A 120 -0.76 -6.72 5.08
C SER A 120 -1.90 -6.76 4.07
N ARG A 121 -3.06 -6.17 4.38
CA ARG A 121 -4.22 -6.15 3.51
C ARG A 121 -4.07 -5.09 2.42
N HIS A 122 -4.02 -5.56 1.18
CA HIS A 122 -4.07 -4.74 -0.01
C HIS A 122 -5.51 -4.60 -0.48
N TYR A 123 -5.82 -3.53 -1.20
CA TYR A 123 -7.12 -3.29 -1.82
C TYR A 123 -6.92 -3.09 -3.32
N VAL A 124 -7.45 -4.02 -4.12
CA VAL A 124 -7.25 -4.05 -5.57
C VAL A 124 -8.46 -3.42 -6.27
N CYS A 125 -8.22 -2.62 -7.30
CA CYS A 125 -9.24 -2.12 -8.22
C CYS A 125 -9.16 -2.90 -9.54
N PRO A 126 -10.03 -3.91 -9.76
CA PRO A 126 -9.94 -4.78 -10.94
C PRO A 126 -9.99 -4.02 -12.27
N LYS A 127 -10.83 -2.97 -12.33
CA LYS A 127 -10.98 -2.11 -13.50
C LYS A 127 -9.65 -1.42 -13.85
N ARG A 128 -9.01 -0.78 -12.86
CA ARG A 128 -7.74 -0.07 -13.06
C ARG A 128 -6.59 -1.02 -13.34
N THR A 129 -6.49 -2.14 -12.62
CA THR A 129 -5.46 -3.15 -12.88
C THR A 129 -5.52 -3.68 -14.31
N ARG A 130 -6.73 -3.90 -14.87
CA ARG A 130 -6.90 -4.32 -16.27
C ARG A 130 -6.42 -3.25 -17.26
N GLN A 131 -6.78 -1.98 -17.03
CA GLN A 131 -6.37 -0.86 -17.89
C GLN A 131 -4.84 -0.69 -17.94
N LEU A 132 -4.18 -0.77 -16.77
CA LEU A 132 -2.73 -0.65 -16.69
C LEU A 132 -2.01 -1.79 -17.42
N LYS A 133 -2.53 -3.04 -17.33
CA LYS A 133 -2.00 -4.17 -18.09
C LYS A 133 -2.12 -4.00 -19.61
N GLN A 134 -3.25 -3.47 -20.08
CA GLN A 134 -3.49 -3.23 -21.50
C GLN A 134 -2.55 -2.15 -22.06
N LYS A 135 -2.29 -1.09 -21.28
CA LYS A 135 -1.35 -0.03 -21.68
C LYS A 135 0.08 -0.55 -21.82
N SER A 136 0.55 -1.38 -20.88
CA SER A 136 1.91 -1.97 -20.95
C SER A 136 2.14 -2.91 -22.14
N SER A 137 1.08 -3.50 -22.71
CA SER A 137 1.20 -4.31 -23.93
C SER A 137 1.27 -3.50 -25.23
N THR A 138 0.72 -2.28 -25.26
CA THR A 138 0.81 -1.40 -26.44
C THR A 138 2.12 -0.63 -26.52
N ASP A 139 2.77 -0.32 -25.39
CA ASP A 139 4.04 0.41 -25.38
C ASP A 139 5.25 -0.47 -25.80
N ASN A 140 5.06 -1.80 -25.94
CA ASN A 140 6.12 -2.75 -26.32
C ASN A 140 6.16 -3.09 -27.82
N VAL A 141 5.30 -2.50 -28.66
CA VAL A 141 5.22 -2.80 -30.12
C VAL A 141 5.91 -1.73 -30.98
N SER A 142 6.36 -0.62 -30.40
CA SER A 142 6.92 0.52 -31.15
C SER A 142 8.44 0.51 -31.39
N ASP A 143 9.20 -0.46 -30.88
CA ASP A 143 10.67 -0.49 -31.02
C ASP A 143 11.22 -1.41 -32.13
N GLU A 144 10.38 -2.15 -32.86
CA GLU A 144 10.82 -3.13 -33.90
C GLU A 144 10.45 -2.74 -35.34
N ALA A 145 10.20 -1.47 -35.64
CA ALA A 145 9.81 -1.02 -37.00
C ALA A 145 10.83 -0.14 -37.74
N SER A 146 12.01 0.14 -37.17
CA SER A 146 12.99 1.08 -37.78
C SER A 146 14.24 0.45 -38.41
N VAL A 147 14.36 -0.88 -38.51
CA VAL A 147 15.56 -1.52 -39.11
C VAL A 147 15.17 -2.40 -40.29
N ALA A 148 14.56 -1.84 -41.33
CA ALA A 148 14.48 -2.49 -42.64
C ALA A 148 14.19 -1.47 -43.76
N THR A 149 15.05 -0.49 -44.01
CA THR A 149 15.23 0.14 -45.34
C THR A 149 16.56 0.91 -45.37
N SER A 150 17.58 0.31 -45.96
CA SER A 150 18.73 0.96 -46.63
C SER A 150 19.48 -0.18 -47.32
N GLN A 151 19.20 -0.37 -48.61
CA GLN A 151 20.14 -0.14 -49.73
C GLN A 151 21.25 -1.18 -49.81
#